data_AF-A0A510Y1K3-F1
#
_entry.id   AF-A0A510Y1K3-F1
#
_cell.length_a   1.000
_cell.length_b   1.000
_cell.length_c   1.000
_cell.angle_alpha   90.00
_cell.angle_beta   90.00
_cell.angle_gamma   90.00
#
_symmetry.space_group_name_H-M   'P 1'
#
loop_
_entity.id
_entity.type
_entity.pdbx_description
1 polymer ?
#
loop_
_entity_poly.entity_id
_entity_poly.type
_entity_poly.pdbx_seq_one_letter_code
_entity_poly.pdbx_strand_id
1 'polypeptide(L)' 'MKNKKMWIAGLLSLLIPGAGQVYVKKYLWAIIFFVLYVGLLITVYVPSIFVAAIAVVHAVQIAGKQEAPGK' A
#
# COMPACT_ATOMS: atom_id res chain seq x y z
N MET A 1 -18.23 26.10 12.55
CA MET A 1 -18.35 25.33 11.28
C MET A 1 -17.01 24.93 10.63
N LYS A 2 -15.92 25.68 10.80
CA LYS A 2 -14.58 25.39 10.22
C LYS A 2 -14.00 24.04 10.70
N ASN A 3 -14.14 23.74 11.99
CA ASN A 3 -13.61 22.52 12.60
C ASN A 3 -14.26 21.24 12.06
N LYS A 4 -15.58 21.25 11.81
CA LYS A 4 -16.30 20.10 11.24
C LYS A 4 -15.78 19.74 9.84
N LYS A 5 -15.48 20.75 9.01
CA LYS A 5 -14.89 20.54 7.67
C LYS A 5 -13.47 19.97 7.75
N MET A 6 -12.67 20.38 8.74
CA MET A 6 -11.34 19.82 8.96
C MET A 6 -11.37 18.36 9.42
N TRP A 7 -12.29 17.99 10.32
CA TRP A 7 -12.46 16.60 10.74
C TRP A 7 -12.84 15.68 9.56
N ILE A 8 -13.75 16.14 8.70
CA ILE A 8 -14.14 15.40 7.48
C ILE A 8 -12.95 15.29 6.52
N ALA A 9 -12.17 16.36 6.33
CA ALA A 9 -10.95 16.30 5.52
C ALA A 9 -9.93 15.29 6.07
N GLY A 10 -9.76 15.22 7.40
CA GLY A 10 -8.91 14.22 8.05
C GLY A 10 -9.38 12.79 7.76
N LEU A 11 -10.67 12.51 7.95
CA LEU A 11 -11.27 11.20 7.65
C LEU A 11 -11.11 10.81 6.18
N LEU A 12 -11.34 11.73 5.25
CA LEU A 12 -11.14 11.48 3.83
C LEU A 12 -9.68 11.15 3.51
N SER A 13 -8.73 11.82 4.17
CA SER A 13 -7.29 11.56 3.96
C SER A 13 -6.84 10.20 4.51
N LEU A 14 -7.55 9.65 5.50
CA LEU A 14 -7.28 8.31 6.03
C LEU A 14 -7.69 7.22 5.03
N LEU A 15 -8.81 7.41 4.32
CA LEU A 15 -9.29 6.46 3.32
C LEU A 15 -8.45 6.51 2.05
N ILE A 16 -8.22 7.72 1.54
CA ILE A 16 -7.46 7.94 0.30
C ILE A 16 -6.49 9.09 0.56
N PRO A 17 -5.17 8.84 0.54
CA PRO A 17 -4.17 9.90 0.65
C PRO A 17 -4.43 11.00 -0.38
N GLY A 18 -4.55 12.24 0.09
CA GLY A 18 -4.85 13.41 -0.73
C GLY A 18 -6.34 13.77 -0.85
N ALA A 19 -7.28 12.88 -0.53
CA ALA A 19 -8.73 13.17 -0.69
C ALA A 19 -9.24 14.27 0.26
N GLY A 20 -8.70 14.37 1.47
CA GLY A 20 -9.02 15.50 2.34
C GLY A 20 -8.53 16.84 1.82
N GLN A 21 -7.41 16.83 1.06
CA GLN A 21 -6.91 18.05 0.44
C GLN A 21 -7.77 18.48 -0.74
N VAL A 22 -8.34 17.54 -1.49
CA VAL A 22 -9.41 17.84 -2.47
C VAL A 22 -10.61 18.48 -1.77
N TYR A 23 -11.04 17.94 -0.62
CA TYR A 23 -12.19 18.45 0.13
C TYR A 23 -12.00 19.91 0.61
N VAL A 24 -10.78 20.32 0.96
CA VAL A 24 -10.45 21.72 1.29
C VAL A 24 -9.99 22.55 0.08
N LYS A 25 -10.21 22.06 -1.15
CA LYS A 25 -9.85 22.70 -2.44
C LYS A 25 -8.36 22.96 -2.63
N LYS A 26 -7.49 22.22 -1.93
CA LYS A 26 -6.02 22.25 -2.07
C LYS A 26 -5.55 21.16 -3.03
N TYR A 27 -5.87 21.32 -4.31
CA TYR A 27 -5.65 20.27 -5.33
C TYR A 27 -4.17 19.94 -5.56
N LEU A 28 -3.27 20.92 -5.49
CA LEU A 28 -1.83 20.67 -5.67
C LEU A 28 -1.29 19.69 -4.62
N TRP A 29 -1.66 19.89 -3.36
CA TRP A 29 -1.30 19.00 -2.27
C TRP A 29 -1.96 17.62 -2.42
N ALA A 30 -3.21 17.57 -2.88
CA ALA A 30 -3.88 16.30 -3.16
C ALA A 30 -3.11 15.47 -4.18
N ILE A 31 -2.67 16.10 -5.29
CA ILE A 31 -1.91 15.43 -6.35
C ILE A 31 -0.57 14.92 -5.81
N ILE A 32 0.16 15.73 -5.05
CA ILE A 32 1.44 15.32 -4.46
C ILE A 32 1.26 14.08 -3.57
N PHE A 33 0.31 14.11 -2.64
CA PHE A 33 0.06 12.97 -1.76
C PHE A 33 -0.41 11.73 -2.50
N PHE A 34 -1.24 11.91 -3.53
CA PHE A 34 -1.71 10.80 -4.35
C PHE A 34 -0.57 10.16 -5.15
N VAL A 35 0.27 10.96 -5.81
CA VAL A 35 1.41 10.46 -6.59
C VAL A 35 2.43 9.76 -5.71
N LEU A 36 2.73 10.32 -4.52
CA LEU A 36 3.61 9.66 -3.55
C LEU A 36 3.04 8.31 -3.09
N TYR A 37 1.73 8.26 -2.83
CA TYR A 37 1.07 7.01 -2.41
C TYR A 37 1.10 5.95 -3.52
N VAL A 38 0.73 6.31 -4.75
CA VAL A 38 0.77 5.39 -5.90
C VAL A 38 2.20 4.95 -6.20
N GLY A 39 3.16 5.87 -6.12
CA GLY A 39 4.58 5.59 -6.28
C GLY A 39 5.08 4.58 -5.25
N LEU A 40 4.73 4.75 -3.97
CA LEU A 40 5.07 3.80 -2.91
C LEU A 40 4.40 2.43 -3.14
N LEU A 41 3.15 2.42 -3.59
CA LEU A 41 2.40 1.19 -3.86
C LEU A 41 3.07 0.37 -4.97
N ILE A 42 3.47 1.02 -6.06
CA ILE A 42 4.08 0.35 -7.22
C ILE A 42 5.54 -0.01 -6.98
N THR A 43 6.32 0.85 -6.31
CA THR A 43 7.77 0.62 -6.16
C THR A 43 8.13 -0.23 -4.96
N VAL A 44 7.31 -0.24 -3.91
CA VAL A 44 7.59 -0.96 -2.66
C VAL A 44 6.59 -2.08 -2.43
N TYR A 45 5.29 -1.78 -2.34
CA TYR A 45 4.31 -2.78 -1.89
C TYR A 45 4.12 -3.92 -2.90
N VAL A 46 3.87 -3.60 -4.18
CA VAL A 46 3.64 -4.62 -5.21
C VAL A 46 4.85 -5.56 -5.36
N PRO A 47 6.10 -5.07 -5.50
CA PRO A 47 7.27 -5.94 -5.56
C PRO A 47 7.48 -6.76 -4.29
N SER A 48 7.25 -6.16 -3.11
CA SER A 48 7.42 -6.87 -1.83
C SER A 48 6.48 -8.06 -1.69
N ILE A 49 5.22 -7.90 -2.09
CA ILE A 49 4.24 -9.00 -2.09
C ILE A 49 4.68 -10.10 -3.05
N PHE A 50 5.16 -9.73 -4.24
CA PHE A 50 5.62 -10.69 -5.23
C PHE A 50 6.84 -11.49 -4.76
N VAL A 51 7.84 -10.81 -4.20
CA VAL A 51 9.04 -11.44 -3.62
C VAL A 51 8.65 -12.37 -2.47
N ALA A 52 7.76 -11.94 -1.58
CA ALA A 52 7.28 -12.78 -0.48
C ALA A 52 6.57 -14.05 -1.00
N ALA A 53 5.73 -13.92 -2.03
CA ALA A 53 5.05 -15.07 -2.63
C ALA A 53 6.04 -16.08 -3.22
N ILE A 54 7.05 -15.62 -3.98
CA ILE A 54 8.08 -16.50 -4.54
C ILE A 54 8.86 -17.19 -3.42
N ALA A 55 9.24 -16.45 -2.38
CA ALA A 55 9.98 -17.00 -1.24
C ALA A 55 9.19 -18.13 -0.54
N VAL A 56 7.89 -17.95 -0.34
CA VAL A 56 7.02 -18.99 0.23
C VAL A 56 6.95 -20.22 -0.66
N VAL A 57 6.74 -20.04 -1.97
CA VAL A 57 6.68 -21.17 -2.92
C VAL A 57 7.99 -21.96 -2.92
N HIS A 58 9.13 -21.28 -2.98
CA HIS A 58 10.44 -21.93 -2.90
C HIS A 58 10.67 -22.66 -1.57
N ALA A 59 10.29 -22.05 -0.45
CA ALA A 59 10.42 -22.67 0.86
C ALA A 59 9.62 -23.99 0.95
N VAL A 60 8.38 -24.00 0.44
CA VAL A 60 7.53 -25.19 0.39
C VAL A 60 8.13 -26.28 -0.52
N GLN A 61 8.65 -25.91 -1.69
CA GLN A 61 9.28 -26.87 -2.60
C GLN A 61 10.54 -27.52 -2.02
N ILE A 62 11.36 -26.74 -1.29
CA ILE A 62 12.57 -27.27 -0.63
C ILE A 62 12.18 -28.21 0.50
N ALA A 63 11.19 -27.84 1.32
CA ALA A 63 10.69 -28.70 2.39
C ALA A 63 10.17 -30.04 1.85
N GLY A 64 9.35 -30.03 0.79
CA GLY A 64 8.85 -31.27 0.18
C GLY A 64 9.94 -32.16 -0.43
N LYS A 65 11.04 -31.59 -0.93
CA LYS A 65 12.20 -32.38 -1.41
C LYS A 65 13.01 -33.00 -0.26
N GLN A 66 13.07 -32.34 0.88
CA GLN A 66 13.77 -32.81 2.09
C GLN A 66 13.01 -33.93 2.82
N GLU A 67 11.71 -34.10 2.56
CA GLU A 67 10.90 -35.22 3.06
C GLU A 67 10.96 -36.46 2.15
N ALA A 68 11.45 -36.32 0.91
CA ALA A 68 11.63 -37.42 -0.04
C ALA A 68 13.02 -38.15 -0.08
N PRO A 69 14.03 -37.91 0.80
CA PRO A 69 15.28 -38.66 0.78
C PRO A 69 15.10 -39.94 1.60
N GLY A 70 14.41 -40.92 1.01
CA GLY A 70 14.11 -42.19 1.67
C GLY A 70 13.49 -43.22 0.73
N LYS A 71 14.08 -43.40 -0.45
CA LYS A 71 13.98 -44.64 -1.23
C LYS A 71 15.35 -44.99 -1.79
#